data_AF-A0A4Y9Q611-F1
#
_entry.id   AF-A0A4Y9Q611-F1
#
_cell.length_a   1.000
_cell.length_b   1.000
_cell.length_c   1.000
_cell.angle_alpha   90.00
_cell.angle_beta   90.00
_cell.angle_gamma   90.00
#
_symmetry.space_group_name_H-M   'P 1'
#
loop_
_entity.id
_entity.type
_entity.pdbx_description
1 polymer ?
#
loop_
_entity_poly.entity_id
_entity_poly.type
_entity_poly.pdbx_seq_one_letter_code
_entity_poly.pdbx_strand_id
1 'polypeptide(L)'
;MLESIKKAVTGDATTDVIKSGTLLTTRGLGVVAVGLIGTFLLLDELGGTGPWASLDTSQKLLFVLGCGAIWALVAAADAVARGLATAATQPVLTAMPPGLVAVRTTGVDSPGWAVAAIQVPRVAGDEKPKFLVIKANAHEWVSADDLDFS
;
A
#
# COMPACT_ATOMS: atom_id res chain seq x y z
N MET A 1 13.62 -13.04 16.19
CA MET A 1 12.88 -13.86 15.20
C MET A 1 11.36 -13.74 15.39
N LEU A 2 10.82 -14.01 16.59
CA LEU A 2 9.39 -13.88 16.88
C LEU A 2 8.85 -12.46 16.66
N GLU A 3 9.61 -11.43 17.04
CA GLU A 3 9.22 -10.02 16.83
C GLU A 3 9.23 -9.59 15.36
N SER A 4 10.13 -10.14 14.54
CA SER A 4 10.16 -9.87 13.09
C SER A 4 8.96 -10.50 12.39
N ILE A 5 8.53 -11.68 12.84
CA ILE A 5 7.28 -12.33 12.39
C ILE A 5 6.08 -11.52 12.88
N LYS A 6 6.08 -11.09 14.15
CA LYS A 6 5.02 -10.25 14.71
C LYS A 6 4.88 -8.94 13.94
N LYS A 7 5.99 -8.27 13.62
CA LYS A 7 6.03 -7.03 12.84
C LYS A 7 5.63 -7.24 11.37
N ALA A 8 6.02 -8.37 10.78
CA ALA A 8 5.53 -8.76 9.45
C ALA A 8 4.01 -9.04 9.44
N VAL A 9 3.46 -9.53 10.56
CA VAL A 9 2.02 -9.79 10.74
C VAL A 9 1.25 -8.52 11.10
N THR A 10 1.78 -7.65 11.96
CA THR A 10 1.09 -6.45 12.48
C THR A 10 1.15 -5.22 11.58
N GLY A 11 1.90 -5.27 10.47
CA GLY A 11 1.84 -4.24 9.43
C GLY A 11 2.73 -3.03 9.72
N ASP A 12 3.39 -2.56 8.67
CA ASP A 12 4.18 -1.33 8.66
C ASP A 12 3.27 -0.15 8.32
N ALA A 13 3.67 1.10 8.62
CA ALA A 13 2.85 2.31 8.42
C ALA A 13 2.38 2.55 6.96
N THR A 14 2.97 1.86 5.98
CA THR A 14 2.51 1.82 4.58
C THR A 14 1.22 1.03 4.37
N THR A 15 0.75 0.32 5.40
CA THR A 15 -0.49 -0.48 5.39
C THR A 15 -1.75 0.38 5.59
N ASP A 16 -1.61 1.60 6.14
CA ASP A 16 -2.75 2.43 6.53
C ASP A 16 -3.49 3.09 5.37
N VAL A 17 -2.88 3.20 4.18
CA VAL A 17 -3.53 3.79 3.00
C VAL A 17 -4.51 2.81 2.34
N ILE A 18 -4.39 1.51 2.62
CA ILE A 18 -5.21 0.47 1.99
C ILE A 18 -6.02 -0.21 3.07
N LYS A 19 -7.31 0.16 3.18
CA LYS A 19 -8.29 -0.48 4.06
C LYS A 19 -8.04 -2.00 4.11
N SER A 20 -7.74 -2.46 5.32
CA SER A 20 -7.04 -3.68 5.71
C SER A 20 -7.56 -5.03 5.18
N GLY A 21 -8.65 -5.09 4.42
CA GLY A 21 -9.32 -6.34 4.04
C GLY A 21 -8.53 -7.22 3.05
N THR A 22 -7.94 -6.66 2.00
CA THR A 22 -7.26 -7.43 0.95
C THR A 22 -5.87 -7.89 1.38
N LEU A 23 -5.12 -7.06 2.10
CA LEU A 23 -3.81 -7.41 2.65
C LEU A 23 -3.91 -8.51 3.71
N LEU A 24 -4.97 -8.50 4.52
CA LEU A 24 -5.31 -9.60 5.43
C LEU A 24 -5.69 -10.87 4.67
N THR A 25 -6.46 -10.75 3.58
CA THR A 25 -6.88 -11.91 2.77
C THR A 25 -5.69 -12.60 2.09
N THR A 26 -4.79 -11.87 1.43
CA THR A 26 -3.61 -12.46 0.76
C THR A 26 -2.65 -13.11 1.75
N ARG A 27 -2.41 -12.45 2.89
CA ARG A 27 -1.59 -13.01 3.97
C ARG A 27 -2.26 -14.23 4.61
N GLY A 28 -3.56 -14.15 4.88
CA GLY A 28 -4.36 -15.24 5.42
C GLY A 28 -4.36 -16.46 4.51
N LEU A 29 -4.50 -16.26 3.21
CA LEU A 29 -4.49 -17.34 2.21
C LEU A 29 -3.10 -18.00 2.11
N GLY A 30 -2.02 -17.22 2.21
CA GLY A 30 -0.65 -17.75 2.30
C GLY A 30 -0.43 -18.59 3.56
N VAL A 31 -0.89 -18.11 4.72
CA VAL A 31 -0.80 -18.84 6.00
C VAL A 31 -1.63 -20.13 5.96
N VAL A 32 -2.83 -20.10 5.41
CA VAL A 32 -3.70 -21.28 5.25
C VAL A 32 -3.07 -22.30 4.31
N ALA A 33 -2.47 -21.87 3.19
CA ALA A 33 -1.81 -22.78 2.25
C ALA A 33 -0.59 -23.49 2.88
N VAL A 34 0.29 -22.74 3.56
CA VAL A 34 1.43 -23.32 4.28
C VAL A 34 0.96 -24.21 5.44
N GLY A 35 -0.08 -23.79 6.16
CA GLY A 35 -0.68 -24.55 7.24
C GLY A 35 -1.29 -25.88 6.77
N LEU A 36 -1.98 -25.91 5.64
CA LEU A 36 -2.52 -27.14 5.05
C LEU A 36 -1.41 -28.10 4.65
N ILE A 37 -0.39 -27.62 3.94
CA ILE A 37 0.76 -28.46 3.54
C ILE A 37 1.46 -29.03 4.78
N GLY A 38 1.73 -28.19 5.79
CA GLY A 38 2.36 -28.63 7.03
C GLY A 38 1.51 -29.62 7.84
N THR A 39 0.19 -29.42 7.90
CA THR A 39 -0.74 -30.32 8.60
C THR A 39 -0.82 -31.68 7.93
N PHE A 40 -0.84 -31.72 6.58
CA PHE A 40 -0.83 -32.98 5.84
C PHE A 40 0.47 -33.76 6.04
N LEU A 41 1.63 -33.08 6.09
CA LEU A 41 2.91 -33.72 6.40
C LEU A 41 2.96 -34.28 7.83
N LEU A 42 2.48 -33.52 8.82
CA LEU A 42 2.43 -33.96 10.22
C LEU A 42 1.48 -35.15 10.44
N LEU A 43 0.32 -35.15 9.79
CA LEU A 43 -0.64 -36.26 9.86
C LEU A 43 -0.07 -37.55 9.24
N ASP A 44 0.77 -37.42 8.21
CA ASP A 44 1.49 -38.54 7.60
C ASP A 44 2.52 -39.15 8.54
N GLU A 45 3.34 -38.32 9.22
CA GLU A 45 4.36 -38.81 10.15
C GLU A 45 3.78 -39.45 11.41
N LEU A 46 2.64 -38.94 11.90
CA LEU A 46 2.03 -39.42 13.14
C LEU A 46 1.18 -40.70 12.96
N GLY A 47 0.71 -40.99 11.75
CA GLY A 47 -0.29 -42.05 11.54
C GLY A 47 -0.02 -43.03 10.41
N GLY A 48 0.96 -42.79 9.53
CA GLY A 48 1.25 -43.67 8.37
C GLY A 48 0.08 -43.88 7.40
N THR A 49 -1.03 -43.18 7.58
CA THR A 49 -2.31 -43.35 6.90
C THR A 49 -2.91 -42.01 6.49
N GLY A 50 -2.08 -40.98 6.40
CA GLY A 50 -2.52 -39.67 5.93
C GLY A 50 -2.77 -39.67 4.41
N PRO A 51 -3.57 -38.71 3.92
CA PRO A 51 -3.86 -38.57 2.49
C PRO A 51 -2.63 -38.16 1.67
N TRP A 52 -1.51 -37.85 2.33
CA TRP A 52 -0.24 -37.56 1.67
C TRP A 52 0.57 -38.85 1.46
N ALA A 53 0.46 -39.84 2.35
CA ALA A 53 1.17 -41.12 2.24
C ALA A 53 0.67 -41.96 1.06
N SER A 54 -0.60 -41.81 0.68
CA SER A 54 -1.23 -42.48 -0.46
C SER A 54 -0.92 -41.85 -1.82
N LEU A 55 -0.29 -40.67 -1.84
CA LEU A 55 0.07 -39.97 -3.08
C LEU A 55 1.49 -40.31 -3.53
N ASP A 56 1.65 -40.49 -4.83
CA ASP A 56 2.98 -40.61 -5.44
C ASP A 56 3.73 -39.25 -5.41
N THR A 57 5.04 -39.29 -5.68
CA THR A 57 5.89 -38.08 -5.66
C THR A 57 5.42 -37.02 -6.66
N SER A 58 4.89 -37.45 -7.81
CA SER A 58 4.42 -36.55 -8.87
C SER A 58 3.14 -35.82 -8.46
N GLN A 59 2.22 -36.51 -7.80
CA GLN A 59 0.97 -35.97 -7.25
C GLN A 59 1.24 -34.99 -6.12
N LYS A 60 2.21 -35.30 -5.25
CA LYS A 60 2.67 -34.37 -4.20
C LYS A 60 3.24 -33.08 -4.78
N LEU A 61 4.09 -33.22 -5.81
CA LEU A 61 4.66 -32.08 -6.51
C LEU A 61 3.56 -31.24 -7.18
N LEU A 62 2.62 -31.87 -7.88
CA LEU A 62 1.48 -31.18 -8.50
C LEU A 62 0.61 -30.47 -7.46
N PHE A 63 0.39 -31.06 -6.29
CA PHE A 63 -0.34 -30.41 -5.21
C PHE A 63 0.37 -29.14 -4.71
N VAL A 64 1.68 -29.23 -4.42
CA VAL A 64 2.46 -28.07 -3.96
C VAL A 64 2.49 -26.97 -5.03
N LEU A 65 2.72 -27.34 -6.29
CA LEU A 65 2.69 -26.40 -7.42
C LEU A 65 1.30 -25.78 -7.61
N GLY A 66 0.22 -26.56 -7.45
CA GLY A 66 -1.15 -26.09 -7.51
C GLY A 66 -1.47 -25.08 -6.41
N CYS A 67 -1.12 -25.39 -5.16
CA CYS A 67 -1.25 -24.46 -4.04
C CYS A 67 -0.44 -23.17 -4.27
N GLY A 68 0.80 -23.30 -4.76
CA GLY A 68 1.65 -22.16 -5.10
C GLY A 68 1.06 -21.29 -6.22
N ALA A 69 0.50 -21.90 -7.26
CA ALA A 69 -0.13 -21.21 -8.38
C ALA A 69 -1.40 -20.46 -7.94
N ILE A 70 -2.26 -21.08 -7.12
CA ILE A 70 -3.45 -20.42 -6.56
C ILE A 70 -3.03 -19.22 -5.72
N TRP A 71 -2.01 -19.38 -4.86
CA TRP A 71 -1.49 -18.28 -4.06
C TRP A 71 -0.93 -17.15 -4.93
N ALA A 72 -0.15 -17.48 -5.97
CA ALA A 72 0.40 -16.50 -6.89
C ALA A 72 -0.69 -15.71 -7.63
N LEU A 73 -1.77 -16.36 -8.05
CA LEU A 73 -2.93 -15.70 -8.68
C LEU A 73 -3.62 -14.72 -7.72
N VAL A 74 -3.85 -15.13 -6.48
CA VAL A 74 -4.43 -14.25 -5.45
C VAL A 74 -3.51 -13.07 -5.15
N ALA A 75 -2.20 -13.32 -5.03
CA ALA A 75 -1.21 -12.27 -4.79
C ALA A 75 -1.13 -11.27 -5.96
N ALA A 76 -1.18 -11.75 -7.21
CA ALA A 76 -1.22 -10.91 -8.39
C ALA A 76 -2.50 -10.06 -8.45
N ALA A 77 -3.66 -10.66 -8.19
CA ALA A 77 -4.93 -9.94 -8.13
C ALA A 77 -4.93 -8.85 -7.05
N ASP A 78 -4.39 -9.14 -5.88
CA ASP A 78 -4.22 -8.16 -4.80
C ASP A 78 -3.25 -7.04 -5.20
N ALA A 79 -2.10 -7.36 -5.80
CA ALA A 79 -1.16 -6.35 -6.28
C ALA A 79 -1.80 -5.40 -7.31
N VAL A 80 -2.59 -5.94 -8.25
CA VAL A 80 -3.34 -5.14 -9.23
C VAL A 80 -4.39 -4.28 -8.55
N ALA A 81 -5.18 -4.85 -7.62
CA ALA A 81 -6.20 -4.11 -6.88
C ALA A 81 -5.60 -2.94 -6.10
N ARG A 82 -4.42 -3.13 -5.48
CA ARG A 82 -3.69 -2.06 -4.80
C ARG A 82 -3.17 -1.01 -5.77
N GLY A 83 -2.59 -1.43 -6.89
CA GLY A 83 -2.12 -0.51 -7.93
C GLY A 83 -3.24 0.41 -8.42
N LEU A 84 -4.43 -0.16 -8.66
CA LEU A 84 -5.62 0.60 -9.05
C LEU A 84 -6.12 1.51 -7.92
N ALA A 85 -6.16 1.03 -6.68
CA ALA A 85 -6.56 1.83 -5.53
C ALA A 85 -5.61 3.02 -5.30
N THR A 86 -4.29 2.81 -5.37
CA THR A 86 -3.29 3.87 -5.28
C THR A 86 -3.40 4.86 -6.43
N ALA A 87 -3.61 4.40 -7.66
CA ALA A 87 -3.82 5.29 -8.80
C ALA A 87 -5.10 6.14 -8.66
N ALA A 88 -6.13 5.58 -8.03
CA ALA A 88 -7.38 6.30 -7.74
C ALA A 88 -7.24 7.32 -6.60
N THR A 89 -6.32 7.11 -5.66
CA THR A 89 -6.09 8.03 -4.52
C THR A 89 -4.97 9.04 -4.75
N GLN A 90 -4.13 8.86 -5.77
CA GLN A 90 -3.07 9.85 -6.07
C GLN A 90 -3.68 11.23 -6.40
N PRO A 91 -3.19 12.30 -5.76
CA PRO A 91 -3.69 13.64 -5.99
C PRO A 91 -3.31 14.13 -7.38
N VAL A 92 -4.18 14.94 -7.97
CA VAL A 92 -3.93 15.56 -9.26
C VAL A 92 -2.96 16.70 -9.07
N LEU A 93 -1.81 16.63 -9.75
CA LEU A 93 -0.82 17.69 -9.79
C LEU A 93 -1.02 18.53 -11.05
N THR A 94 -1.29 19.81 -10.87
CA THR A 94 -1.44 20.77 -11.96
C THR A 94 -0.39 21.86 -11.81
N ALA A 95 0.43 22.05 -12.85
CA ALA A 95 1.37 23.16 -12.91
C ALA A 95 0.60 24.49 -12.95
N MET A 96 1.03 25.46 -12.15
CA MET A 96 0.44 26.80 -12.16
C MET A 96 1.12 27.67 -13.23
N PRO A 97 0.39 28.66 -13.79
CA PRO A 97 0.98 29.60 -14.72
C PRO A 97 2.12 30.38 -14.05
N PRO A 98 3.18 30.73 -14.81
CA PRO A 98 4.30 31.50 -14.27
C PRO A 98 3.82 32.90 -13.84
N GLY A 99 4.42 33.42 -12.76
CA GLY A 99 4.12 34.75 -12.24
C GLY A 99 3.05 34.79 -11.14
N LEU A 100 2.46 33.64 -10.78
CA LEU A 100 1.60 33.56 -9.60
C LEU A 100 2.45 33.67 -8.33
N VAL A 101 2.15 34.66 -7.49
CA VAL A 101 2.84 34.92 -6.22
C VAL A 101 1.84 34.85 -5.08
N ALA A 102 2.26 34.31 -3.94
CA ALA A 102 1.46 34.25 -2.72
C ALA A 102 2.21 34.83 -1.52
N VAL A 103 1.45 35.20 -0.50
CA VAL A 103 1.93 35.57 0.84
C VAL A 103 1.65 34.39 1.76
N ARG A 104 2.69 33.88 2.44
CA ARG A 104 2.52 32.84 3.45
C ARG A 104 2.09 33.50 4.76
N THR A 105 0.98 33.07 5.34
CA THR A 105 0.34 33.67 6.53
C THR A 105 0.60 32.91 7.83
N THR A 106 1.41 31.83 7.77
CA THR A 106 1.74 31.02 8.96
C THR A 106 2.73 31.73 9.87
N GLY A 107 2.24 32.21 11.02
CA GLY A 107 3.04 32.87 12.06
C GLY A 107 3.32 34.34 11.78
N VAL A 108 4.02 34.63 10.69
CA VAL A 108 4.31 36.01 10.23
C VAL A 108 4.18 36.06 8.71
N ASP A 109 3.48 37.08 8.20
CA ASP A 109 3.29 37.27 6.77
C ASP A 109 4.62 37.36 6.02
N SER A 110 4.89 36.36 5.19
CA SER A 110 6.06 36.32 4.33
C SER A 110 5.62 36.44 2.87
N PRO A 111 5.72 37.63 2.25
CA PRO A 111 5.37 37.81 0.84
C PRO A 111 6.43 37.25 -0.11
N GLY A 112 6.08 37.14 -1.39
CA GLY A 112 7.01 36.87 -2.49
C GLY A 112 7.30 35.39 -2.75
N TRP A 113 6.37 34.49 -2.39
CA TRP A 113 6.49 33.07 -2.73
C TRP A 113 5.94 32.80 -4.13
N ALA A 114 6.75 32.27 -5.03
CA ALA A 114 6.29 31.85 -6.35
C ALA A 114 5.54 30.52 -6.23
N VAL A 115 4.36 30.44 -6.85
CA VAL A 115 3.52 29.23 -6.80
C VAL A 115 3.74 28.43 -8.08
N ALA A 116 4.30 27.23 -7.95
CA ALA A 116 4.71 26.41 -9.10
C ALA A 116 3.69 25.33 -9.47
N ALA A 117 2.98 24.77 -8.48
CA ALA A 117 2.00 23.71 -8.71
C ALA A 117 0.93 23.70 -7.61
N ILE A 118 -0.23 23.12 -7.93
CA ILE A 118 -1.25 22.75 -6.97
C ILE A 118 -1.41 21.23 -6.96
N GLN A 119 -1.56 20.68 -5.77
CA GLN A 119 -1.91 19.30 -5.51
C GLN A 119 -3.36 19.29 -5.01
N VAL A 120 -4.26 18.78 -5.84
CA VAL A 120 -5.68 18.64 -5.50
C VAL A 120 -5.95 17.17 -5.14
N PRO A 121 -6.40 16.87 -3.92
CA PRO A 121 -6.77 15.52 -3.55
C PRO A 121 -7.92 15.03 -4.44
N ARG A 122 -7.78 13.81 -4.98
CA ARG A 122 -8.72 13.24 -5.95
C ARG A 122 -9.97 12.66 -5.29
N VAL A 123 -9.86 12.28 -4.01
CA VAL A 123 -10.97 11.79 -3.20
C VAL A 123 -11.49 12.96 -2.36
N ALA A 124 -12.78 13.25 -2.47
CA ALA A 124 -13.44 14.24 -1.62
C ALA A 124 -13.37 13.77 -0.15
N GLY A 125 -12.47 14.37 0.61
CA GLY A 125 -12.33 14.23 2.06
C GLY A 125 -11.99 15.59 2.67
N ASP A 126 -11.57 15.61 3.93
CA ASP A 126 -11.15 16.84 4.64
C ASP A 126 -9.75 17.35 4.21
N GLU A 127 -9.07 16.67 3.30
CA GLU A 127 -7.79 17.15 2.77
C GLU A 127 -8.02 18.34 1.83
N LYS A 128 -7.48 19.49 2.23
CA LYS A 128 -7.49 20.71 1.42
C LYS A 128 -6.41 20.67 0.34
N PRO A 129 -6.58 21.44 -0.75
CA PRO A 129 -5.55 21.60 -1.76
C PRO A 129 -4.24 22.12 -1.13
N LYS A 130 -3.11 21.60 -1.62
CA LYS A 130 -1.78 22.08 -1.23
C LYS A 130 -1.12 22.75 -2.43
N PHE A 131 -0.34 23.77 -2.19
CA PHE A 131 0.40 24.49 -3.21
C PHE A 131 1.89 24.28 -3.01
N LEU A 132 2.61 24.01 -4.09
CA LEU A 132 4.05 24.01 -4.11
C LEU A 132 4.51 25.46 -4.26
N VAL A 133 5.08 26.00 -3.19
CA VAL A 133 5.60 27.36 -3.14
C VAL A 133 7.12 27.35 -3.12
N ILE A 134 7.72 28.31 -3.83
CA ILE A 134 9.16 28.43 -4.03
C ILE A 134 9.60 29.85 -3.68
N LYS A 135 10.61 29.97 -2.82
CA LYS A 135 11.26 31.25 -2.49
C LYS A 135 12.76 31.02 -2.33
N ALA A 136 13.55 31.64 -3.21
CA ALA A 136 14.99 31.38 -3.33
C ALA A 136 15.28 29.87 -3.48
N ASN A 137 15.94 29.24 -2.50
CA ASN A 137 16.28 27.82 -2.51
C ASN A 137 15.30 26.94 -1.71
N ALA A 138 14.27 27.53 -1.10
CA ALA A 138 13.26 26.80 -0.34
C ALA A 138 12.10 26.41 -1.26
N HIS A 139 11.68 25.14 -1.16
CA HIS A 139 10.50 24.59 -1.81
C HIS A 139 9.68 23.83 -0.77
N GLU A 140 8.39 24.13 -0.67
CA GLU A 140 7.53 23.53 0.35
C GLU A 140 6.10 23.34 -0.19
N TRP A 141 5.44 22.28 0.25
CA TRP A 141 4.01 22.10 0.05
C TRP A 141 3.26 22.75 1.21
N VAL A 142 2.51 23.80 0.91
CA VAL A 142 1.79 24.61 1.91
C VAL A 142 0.28 24.48 1.68
N SER A 143 -0.50 24.44 2.77
CA SER A 143 -1.97 24.38 2.69
C SER A 143 -2.54 25.64 2.04
N ALA A 144 -3.67 25.51 1.34
CA ALA A 144 -4.40 26.66 0.81
C ALA A 144 -4.77 27.70 1.88
N ASP A 145 -5.00 27.28 3.14
CA ASP A 145 -5.37 28.18 4.24
C ASP A 145 -4.21 29.08 4.71
N ASP A 146 -2.98 28.64 4.48
CA ASP A 146 -1.76 29.31 4.93
C ASP A 146 -1.18 30.23 3.85
N LEU A 147 -1.93 30.44 2.77
CA LEU A 147 -1.55 31.24 1.61
C LEU A 147 -2.63 32.27 1.30
N ASP A 148 -2.20 33.51 1.15
CA ASP A 148 -3.01 34.59 0.61
C ASP A 148 -2.53 34.95 -0.80
N PHE A 149 -3.48 35.10 -1.72
CA PHE A 149 -3.24 35.38 -3.13
C PHE A 149 -3.80 36.77 -3.42
N SER A 150 -2.92 37.77 -3.44
CA SER A 150 -3.23 39.18 -3.71
C SER A 150 -2.96 39.59 -5.14
#